data_AF-A0A7I8LAS4-F1
#
_entry.id   AF-A0A7I8LAS4-F1
#
_cell.length_a   1.000
_cell.length_b   1.000
_cell.length_c   1.000
_cell.angle_alpha   90.00
_cell.angle_beta   90.00
_cell.angle_gamma   90.00
#
_symmetry.space_group_name_H-M   'P 1'
#
loop_
_entity.id
_entity.type
_entity.pdbx_description
1 polymer ?
#
loop_
_entity_poly.entity_id
_entity_poly.type
_entity_poly.pdbx_seq_one_letter_code
_entity_poly.pdbx_strand_id
1 'polypeptide(L)'
;MMKNIKLKNPKIEPPKLRDLIELQLADGSTKKPYGRVNDISVKVEGLEFLVDFIITDMKVIENLNHAPIILGRPFLTTASVATNFKKETISLSVGQKKVEIDMNKVMKCPEVLVRMST
;
A
#
# COMPACT_ATOMS: atom_id res chain seq x y z
N MET A 1 -12.78 1.28 -5.02
CA MET A 1 -12.10 0.03 -4.63
C MET A 1 -10.88 -0.11 -5.54
N MET A 2 -9.67 -0.25 -4.99
CA MET A 2 -8.43 -0.43 -5.75
C MET A 2 -8.45 -1.78 -6.47
N LYS A 3 -9.24 -1.88 -7.54
CA LYS A 3 -9.24 -3.01 -8.45
C LYS A 3 -8.16 -2.70 -9.47
N ASN A 4 -7.27 -3.68 -9.74
CA ASN A 4 -6.23 -3.66 -10.78
C ASN A 4 -4.77 -3.45 -10.34
N ILE A 5 -4.35 -3.96 -9.19
CA ILE A 5 -2.91 -4.26 -9.00
C ILE A 5 -2.64 -5.60 -9.71
N LYS A 6 -2.16 -5.53 -10.96
CA LYS A 6 -1.77 -6.71 -11.73
C LYS A 6 -0.27 -6.88 -11.62
N LEU A 7 0.15 -7.74 -10.69
CA LEU A 7 1.52 -8.26 -10.66
C LEU A 7 1.65 -9.32 -11.78
N LYS A 8 2.06 -8.92 -12.99
CA LYS A 8 2.36 -9.88 -14.06
C LYS A 8 3.75 -10.47 -13.80
N ASN A 9 3.83 -11.74 -13.40
CA ASN A 9 5.06 -12.50 -13.16
C ASN A 9 6.20 -11.64 -12.56
N PRO A 10 5.99 -11.04 -11.37
CA PRO A 10 7.00 -10.18 -10.78
C PRO A 10 8.27 -10.99 -10.56
N LYS A 11 9.39 -10.51 -11.09
CA LYS A 11 10.70 -11.05 -10.73
C LYS A 11 10.98 -10.59 -9.30
N ILE A 12 10.91 -11.52 -8.36
CA ILE A 12 11.28 -11.25 -6.98
C ILE A 12 12.81 -11.25 -6.94
N GLU A 13 13.38 -10.09 -6.69
CA GLU A 13 14.80 -9.95 -6.40
C GLU A 13 15.06 -10.34 -4.94
N PRO A 14 16.16 -11.05 -4.65
CA PRO A 14 16.57 -11.28 -3.26
C PRO A 14 16.80 -9.93 -2.57
N PRO A 15 16.61 -9.86 -1.23
CA PRO A 15 16.80 -8.62 -0.49
C PRO A 15 18.25 -8.15 -0.62
N LYS A 16 18.43 -6.87 -0.94
CA LYS A 16 19.76 -6.22 -0.95
C LYS A 16 20.15 -5.87 0.49
N LEU A 17 21.41 -5.51 0.73
CA LEU A 17 21.89 -5.14 2.07
C LEU A 17 21.02 -4.07 2.77
N ARG A 18 20.52 -3.10 2.00
CA ARG A 18 19.60 -2.05 2.48
C ARG A 18 18.19 -2.56 2.83
N ASP A 19 17.81 -3.71 2.29
CA ASP A 19 16.52 -4.38 2.48
C ASP A 19 16.61 -5.49 3.56
N LEU A 20 17.81 -5.72 4.14
CA LEU A 20 18.00 -6.63 5.29
C LEU A 20 17.54 -6.01 6.63
N ILE A 21 17.04 -4.78 6.59
CA ILE A 21 16.42 -4.12 7.74
C ILE A 21 15.17 -4.91 8.12
N GLU A 22 15.10 -5.38 9.36
CA GLU A 22 13.93 -6.09 9.86
C GLU A 22 12.72 -5.15 9.92
N LEU A 23 11.59 -5.60 9.38
CA LEU A 23 10.33 -4.89 9.45
C LEU A 23 9.75 -5.08 10.85
N GLN A 24 9.71 -4.02 11.65
CA GLN A 24 8.97 -4.03 12.90
C GLN A 24 7.50 -3.71 12.62
N LEU A 25 6.61 -4.63 13.01
CA LEU A 25 5.17 -4.49 12.88
C LEU A 25 4.59 -3.75 14.09
N ALA A 26 3.34 -3.30 13.96
CA ALA A 26 2.65 -2.54 15.02
C ALA A 26 2.40 -3.36 16.30
N ASP A 27 2.40 -4.69 16.19
CA ASP A 27 2.32 -5.62 17.33
C ASP A 27 3.69 -5.85 18.02
N GLY A 28 4.74 -5.16 17.55
CA GLY A 28 6.10 -5.27 18.06
C GLY A 28 6.89 -6.45 17.50
N SER A 29 6.27 -7.34 16.70
CA SER A 29 6.98 -8.45 16.06
C SER A 29 7.91 -7.95 14.95
N THR A 30 8.99 -8.67 14.70
CA THR A 30 9.90 -8.39 13.58
C THR A 30 9.78 -9.43 12.49
N LYS A 31 9.87 -8.98 11.23
CA LYS A 31 9.81 -9.83 10.04
C LYS A 31 10.94 -9.50 9.08
N LYS A 32 11.56 -10.55 8.54
CA LYS A 32 12.57 -10.41 7.49
C LYS A 32 11.88 -10.41 6.12
N PRO A 33 12.17 -9.41 5.27
CA PRO A 33 11.73 -9.44 3.89
C PRO A 33 12.17 -10.71 3.15
N TYR A 34 11.26 -11.28 2.37
CA TYR A 34 11.56 -12.35 1.42
C TYR A 34 12.31 -11.81 0.20
N GLY A 35 12.01 -10.58 -0.20
CA GLY A 35 12.62 -9.95 -1.36
C GLY A 35 11.93 -8.65 -1.74
N ARG A 36 12.30 -8.13 -2.90
CA ARG A 36 11.76 -6.90 -3.45
C ARG A 36 11.23 -7.14 -4.86
N VAL A 37 10.17 -6.44 -5.21
CA VAL A 37 9.67 -6.35 -6.58
C VAL A 37 9.70 -4.89 -6.97
N ASN A 38 10.40 -4.58 -8.06
CA ASN A 38 10.56 -3.21 -8.55
C ASN A 38 9.62 -2.92 -9.72
N ASP A 39 9.41 -1.62 -9.98
CA ASP A 39 8.76 -1.10 -11.19
C ASP A 39 7.34 -1.66 -11.42
N ILE A 40 6.59 -1.88 -10.34
CA ILE A 40 5.20 -2.32 -10.43
C ILE A 40 4.29 -1.14 -10.69
N SER A 41 3.54 -1.23 -11.78
CA SER A 41 2.46 -0.31 -12.09
C SER A 41 1.23 -0.59 -11.21
N VAL A 42 0.87 0.40 -10.40
CA VAL A 42 -0.33 0.43 -9.58
C VAL A 42 -1.32 1.41 -10.20
N LYS A 43 -2.52 0.92 -10.54
CA LYS A 43 -3.60 1.74 -11.10
C LYS A 43 -4.68 2.03 -10.07
N VAL A 44 -4.98 3.31 -9.87
CA VAL A 44 -6.01 3.79 -8.94
C VAL A 44 -6.86 4.83 -9.63
N GLU A 45 -8.13 4.52 -9.89
CA GLU A 45 -9.10 5.43 -10.54
C GLU A 45 -8.54 6.10 -11.82
N GLY A 46 -7.77 5.35 -12.62
CA GLY A 46 -7.17 5.83 -13.88
C GLY A 46 -5.81 6.52 -13.74
N LEU A 47 -5.34 6.79 -12.52
CA LEU A 47 -3.95 7.18 -12.26
C LEU A 47 -3.05 5.95 -12.23
N GLU A 48 -1.81 6.10 -12.68
CA GLU A 48 -0.81 5.04 -12.75
C GLU A 48 0.46 5.48 -12.03
N PHE A 49 0.94 4.64 -11.12
CA PHE A 49 2.12 4.88 -10.30
C PHE A 49 3.09 3.72 -10.44
N LEU A 50 4.37 4.01 -10.64
CA LEU A 50 5.42 3.01 -10.52
C LEU A 50 5.85 2.94 -9.05
N VAL A 51 5.81 1.73 -8.50
CA VAL A 51 6.03 1.49 -7.08
C VAL A 51 6.86 0.25 -6.91
N ASP A 52 7.81 0.31 -5.98
CA ASP A 52 8.55 -0.86 -5.54
C ASP A 52 7.91 -1.42 -4.26
N PHE A 53 7.86 -2.74 -4.17
CA PHE A 53 7.29 -3.46 -3.03
C PHE A 53 8.33 -4.32 -2.34
N ILE A 54 8.27 -4.35 -1.02
CA ILE A 54 8.92 -5.36 -0.21
C ILE A 54 7.93 -6.50 0.02
N ILE A 55 8.36 -7.73 -0.25
CA ILE A 55 7.57 -8.94 -0.04
C ILE A 55 7.93 -9.53 1.31
N THR A 56 6.94 -9.80 2.16
CA THR A 56 7.12 -10.41 3.48
C THR A 56 6.03 -11.44 3.73
N ASP A 57 6.34 -12.44 4.56
CA ASP A 57 5.35 -13.40 5.04
C ASP A 57 4.49 -12.78 6.14
N MET A 58 3.18 -12.77 5.92
CA MET A 58 2.15 -12.20 6.80
C MET A 58 1.02 -13.21 6.91
N LYS A 59 0.50 -13.42 8.13
CA LYS A 59 -0.67 -14.26 8.32
C LYS A 59 -1.84 -13.62 7.57
N VAL A 60 -2.39 -14.34 6.59
CA VAL A 60 -3.57 -13.88 5.87
C VAL A 60 -4.73 -13.85 6.86
N ILE A 61 -5.41 -12.70 6.95
CA ILE A 61 -6.62 -12.58 7.75
C ILE A 61 -7.70 -13.39 7.01
N GLU A 62 -8.38 -14.31 7.70
CA GLU A 62 -9.24 -15.35 7.11
C GLU A 62 -10.40 -14.82 6.23
N ASN A 63 -10.71 -13.53 6.33
CA ASN A 63 -11.77 -12.85 5.58
C ASN A 63 -11.26 -11.98 4.41
N LEU A 64 -9.95 -11.97 4.14
CA LEU A 64 -9.36 -11.27 3.00
C LEU A 64 -9.19 -12.23 1.82
N ASN A 65 -10.00 -12.03 0.76
CA ASN A 65 -9.91 -12.81 -0.49
C ASN A 65 -8.63 -12.54 -1.31
N HIS A 66 -7.69 -11.75 -0.78
CA HIS A 66 -6.44 -11.33 -1.44
C HIS A 66 -5.40 -10.97 -0.38
N ALA A 67 -4.12 -11.10 -0.72
CA ALA A 67 -3.03 -10.66 0.15
C ALA A 67 -3.13 -9.14 0.41
N PRO A 68 -3.00 -8.68 1.67
CA PRO A 68 -3.06 -7.26 1.98
C PRO A 68 -1.85 -6.51 1.39
N ILE A 69 -2.09 -5.32 0.85
CA ILE A 69 -1.06 -4.44 0.32
C ILE A 69 -0.96 -3.21 1.23
N ILE A 70 0.23 -2.96 1.75
CA ILE A 70 0.50 -1.80 2.60
C ILE A 70 1.19 -0.74 1.74
N LEU A 71 0.52 0.40 1.56
CA LEU A 71 1.08 1.56 0.88
C LEU A 71 1.71 2.48 1.91
N GLY A 72 3.03 2.42 2.02
CA GLY A 72 3.79 3.25 2.95
C GLY A 72 3.86 4.72 2.54
N ARG A 73 4.50 5.52 3.40
CA ARG A 73 4.71 6.96 3.17
C ARG A 73 5.29 7.31 1.80
N PRO A 74 6.29 6.59 1.25
CA PRO A 74 6.83 6.92 -0.08
C PRO A 74 5.74 6.95 -1.15
N PHE A 75 4.84 5.95 -1.19
CA PHE A 75 3.71 5.94 -2.12
C PHE A 75 2.76 7.11 -1.87
N LEU A 76 2.39 7.35 -0.61
CA LEU A 76 1.47 8.43 -0.24
C LEU A 76 2.04 9.80 -0.64
N THR A 77 3.35 9.99 -0.50
CA THR A 77 4.06 11.20 -0.96
C THR A 77 4.06 11.31 -2.47
N THR A 78 4.42 10.24 -3.20
CA THR A 78 4.41 10.23 -4.67
C THR A 78 3.03 10.54 -5.23
N ALA A 79 1.99 9.95 -4.65
CA ALA A 79 0.61 10.17 -5.08
C ALA A 79 -0.03 11.42 -4.46
N SER A 80 0.75 12.28 -3.78
CA SER A 80 0.28 13.51 -3.15
C SER A 80 -1.04 13.33 -2.39
N VAL A 81 -1.11 12.26 -1.59
CA VAL A 81 -2.35 11.86 -0.94
C VAL A 81 -2.79 12.91 0.07
N ALA A 82 -4.05 13.32 -0.01
CA ALA A 82 -4.68 14.19 0.98
C ALA A 82 -6.05 13.68 1.38
N THR A 83 -6.31 13.65 2.69
CA THR A 83 -7.57 13.19 3.29
C THR A 83 -8.44 14.37 3.70
N ASN A 84 -9.71 14.36 3.32
CA ASN A 84 -10.73 15.28 3.83
C ASN A 84 -11.74 14.49 4.68
N PHE A 85 -11.58 14.54 6.00
CA PHE A 85 -12.46 13.82 6.92
C PHE A 85 -13.89 14.36 6.96
N LYS A 86 -14.08 15.67 6.75
CA LYS A 86 -15.43 16.26 6.72
C LYS A 86 -16.26 15.77 5.53
N LYS A 87 -15.59 15.52 4.41
CA LYS A 87 -16.23 15.01 3.18
C LYS A 87 -16.12 13.49 3.06
N GLU A 88 -15.41 12.83 3.98
CA GLU A 88 -15.07 11.42 3.91
C GLU A 88 -14.41 11.04 2.57
N THR A 89 -13.46 11.86 2.09
CA THR A 89 -12.77 11.62 0.82
C THR A 89 -11.25 11.52 0.95
N ILE A 90 -10.66 10.66 0.12
CA ILE A 90 -9.22 10.57 -0.10
C ILE A 90 -8.95 11.08 -1.52
N SER A 91 -8.04 12.04 -1.65
CA SER A 91 -7.57 12.50 -2.96
C SER A 91 -6.17 11.99 -3.25
N LEU A 92 -5.94 11.59 -4.51
CA LEU A 92 -4.62 11.26 -5.05
C LEU A 92 -4.36 12.14 -6.26
N SER A 93 -3.12 12.54 -6.47
CA SER A 93 -2.70 13.28 -7.65
C SER A 93 -1.30 12.94 -8.12
N VAL A 94 -1.09 13.04 -9.43
CA VAL A 94 0.21 12.92 -10.09
C VAL A 94 0.28 13.92 -11.23
N GLY A 95 1.27 14.82 -11.18
CA GLY A 95 1.33 15.98 -12.06
C GLY A 95 0.06 16.83 -11.94
N GLN A 96 -0.62 17.08 -13.06
CA GLN A 96 -1.86 17.85 -13.10
C GLN A 96 -3.13 17.01 -12.91
N LYS A 97 -3.02 15.68 -12.85
CA LYS A 97 -4.16 14.78 -12.70
C LYS A 97 -4.48 14.58 -11.24
N LYS A 98 -5.77 14.68 -10.87
CA LYS A 98 -6.27 14.47 -9.52
C LYS A 98 -7.53 13.62 -9.56
N VAL A 99 -7.66 12.71 -8.61
CA VAL A 99 -8.87 11.91 -8.37
C VAL A 99 -9.28 12.04 -6.91
N GLU A 100 -10.59 11.97 -6.66
CA GLU A 100 -11.16 11.98 -5.32
C GLU A 100 -12.00 10.73 -5.14
N ILE A 101 -11.74 10.01 -4.04
CA ILE A 101 -12.32 8.70 -3.75
C ILE A 101 -13.05 8.79 -2.44
N ASP A 102 -14.28 8.31 -2.43
CA ASP A 102 -15.10 8.13 -1.23
C ASP A 102 -14.45 7.08 -0.29
N MET A 103 -14.18 7.48 0.96
CA MET A 103 -13.58 6.63 1.99
C MET A 103 -14.41 5.38 2.26
N ASN A 104 -15.74 5.45 2.18
CA ASN A 104 -16.64 4.32 2.41
C ASN A 104 -16.51 3.24 1.30
N LYS A 105 -16.01 3.63 0.12
CA LYS A 105 -15.70 2.71 -0.98
C LYS A 105 -14.31 2.07 -0.87
N VAL A 106 -13.47 2.55 0.05
CA VAL A 106 -12.08 2.09 0.27
C VAL A 106 -11.96 1.31 1.58
N MET A 107 -12.55 1.79 2.67
CA MET A 107 -12.40 1.22 4.01
C MET A 107 -13.26 -0.01 4.31
N LYS A 108 -13.55 -0.83 3.29
CA LYS A 108 -14.15 -2.16 3.51
C LYS A 108 -13.05 -3.18 3.87
N CYS A 109 -12.42 -2.99 5.01
CA CYS A 109 -11.55 -3.96 5.69
C CYS A 109 -11.85 -3.89 7.19
N PRO A 110 -12.00 -5.03 7.89
CA PRO A 110 -12.37 -5.02 9.30
C PRO A 110 -11.21 -4.50 10.16
N GLU A 111 -11.53 -3.55 11.03
CA GLU A 111 -10.85 -3.14 12.26
C GLU A 111 -9.33 -3.37 12.34
N VAL A 112 -8.55 -2.56 11.61
CA VAL A 112 -7.22 -2.18 12.11
C VAL A 112 -7.20 -0.66 12.22
N LEU A 113 -7.81 -0.17 13.29
CA LEU A 113 -7.69 1.21 13.73
C LEU A 113 -6.26 1.40 14.27
N VAL A 114 -5.35 1.83 13.41
CA VAL A 114 -4.07 2.39 13.89
C VAL A 114 -4.40 3.68 14.61
N ARG A 115 -4.22 3.69 15.94
CA ARG A 115 -4.30 4.91 16.74
C ARG A 115 -3.25 5.89 16.23
N MET A 116 -3.69 6.91 15.50
CA MET A 116 -2.86 8.07 15.19
C MET A 116 -2.82 8.93 16.47
N SER A 117 -1.71 8.91 17.21
CA SER A 117 -1.44 9.99 18.17
C SER A 117 -0.65 11.08 17.47
N THR A 118 -1.08 12.32 17.69
CA THR A 118 -0.40 13.58 17.33
C THR A 118 1.01 13.65 17.92
#